data_AF-A0A2W0C6Y2-F1
#
_entry.id   AF-A0A2W0C6Y2-F1
#
_cell.length_a   1.000
_cell.length_b   1.000
_cell.length_c   1.000
_cell.angle_alpha   90.00
_cell.angle_beta   90.00
_cell.angle_gamma   90.00
#
_symmetry.space_group_name_H-M   'P 1'
#
loop_
_entity.id
_entity.type
_entity.pdbx_description
1 polymer ?
#
loop_
_entity_poly.entity_id
_entity_poly.type
_entity_poly.pdbx_seq_one_letter_code
_entity_poly.pdbx_strand_id
1 'polypeptide(L)'
;MNSKTIKRKLQEAHRKFLGSIDDQNIVKVINEKSFITGGAIVSLLQDEEPNDLDYYFVDKESCKKVAEYYVKRFNMRTNNNYEVKVEELEDRIRVLVPSVGVAGAKYKEGYLPVFVSSNAITLSDQVQLVNRFYGNPEDIHKNYDYVHCTCYFIPHKNELVLPQAALESIVTKELRYVGSKYPLASVIRSRKYIKRGWNINAGQYLKMILQCGELDLSDPVVLEEQLTGVDLTLFRDIIEQIKRKESDPNFVVSTEWISEVIDQVFDEEGTVEKEISLDDEW
;
A
#
# COMPACT_ATOMS: atom_id res chain seq x y z
N MET A 1 24.09 0.17 -11.79
CA MET A 1 22.76 0.82 -11.79
C MET A 1 22.76 1.94 -12.83
N ASN A 2 21.90 1.88 -13.85
CA ASN A 2 21.84 2.89 -14.92
C ASN A 2 20.71 3.90 -14.66
N SER A 3 20.99 4.91 -13.84
CA SER A 3 20.02 5.95 -13.47
C SER A 3 19.41 6.66 -14.68
N LYS A 4 20.14 6.78 -15.80
CA LYS A 4 19.62 7.39 -17.04
C LYS A 4 18.50 6.55 -17.66
N THR A 5 18.67 5.23 -17.69
CA THR A 5 17.64 4.31 -18.19
C THR A 5 16.40 4.31 -17.30
N ILE A 6 16.57 4.33 -15.98
CA ILE A 6 15.47 4.36 -15.01
C ILE A 6 14.66 5.65 -15.16
N LYS A 7 15.33 6.80 -15.19
CA LYS A 7 14.67 8.09 -15.46
C LYS A 7 13.88 8.07 -16.76
N ARG A 8 14.46 7.52 -17.83
CA ARG A 8 13.78 7.40 -19.13
C ARG A 8 12.51 6.54 -19.01
N LYS A 9 12.58 5.36 -18.38
CA LYS A 9 11.42 4.48 -18.16
C LYS A 9 10.32 5.19 -17.37
N LEU A 10 10.66 5.84 -16.26
CA LEU A 10 9.72 6.59 -15.42
C LEU A 10 9.09 7.77 -16.17
N GLN A 11 9.88 8.53 -16.94
CA GLN A 11 9.37 9.64 -17.75
C GLN A 11 8.47 9.17 -18.90
N GLU A 12 8.78 8.03 -19.52
CA GLU A 12 7.93 7.42 -20.54
C GLU A 12 6.58 6.98 -19.94
N ALA A 13 6.60 6.30 -18.79
CA ALA A 13 5.37 5.91 -18.09
C ALA A 13 4.53 7.13 -17.67
N HIS A 14 5.18 8.17 -17.12
CA HIS A 14 4.51 9.41 -16.75
C HIS A 14 3.86 10.12 -17.94
N ARG A 15 4.56 10.21 -19.08
CA ARG A 15 4.02 10.83 -20.29
C ARG A 15 2.81 10.07 -20.84
N LYS A 16 2.86 8.74 -20.85
CA LYS A 16 1.73 7.91 -21.28
C LYS A 16 0.52 8.12 -20.36
N PHE A 17 0.76 8.16 -19.05
CA PHE A 17 -0.27 8.43 -18.05
C PHE A 17 -0.92 9.82 -18.24
N LEU A 18 -0.13 10.88 -18.37
CA LEU A 18 -0.69 12.21 -18.63
C LEU A 18 -1.44 12.27 -19.98
N GLY A 19 -0.95 11.56 -20.99
CA GLY A 19 -1.57 11.50 -22.32
C GLY A 19 -2.95 10.83 -22.35
N SER A 20 -3.33 10.10 -21.30
CA SER A 20 -4.67 9.47 -21.20
C SER A 20 -5.72 10.34 -20.50
N ILE A 21 -5.36 11.56 -20.11
CA ILE A 21 -6.23 12.46 -19.32
C ILE A 21 -6.66 13.63 -20.20
N ASP A 22 -7.96 13.73 -20.46
CA ASP A 22 -8.51 14.81 -21.30
C ASP A 22 -8.51 16.17 -20.58
N ASP A 23 -8.71 16.17 -19.26
CA ASP A 23 -8.78 17.39 -18.44
C ASP A 23 -7.38 17.99 -18.24
N GLN A 24 -7.09 19.08 -18.96
CA GLN A 24 -5.81 19.77 -18.91
C GLN A 24 -5.47 20.33 -17.53
N ASN A 25 -6.47 20.67 -16.70
CA ASN A 25 -6.21 21.13 -15.34
C ASN A 25 -5.71 19.97 -14.47
N ILE A 26 -6.24 18.76 -14.66
CA ILE A 26 -5.79 17.56 -13.95
C ILE A 26 -4.39 17.15 -14.44
N VAL A 27 -4.15 17.18 -15.75
CA VAL A 27 -2.81 16.96 -16.32
C VAL A 27 -1.77 17.88 -15.68
N LYS A 28 -2.08 19.18 -15.61
CA LYS A 28 -1.18 20.18 -15.00
C LYS A 28 -0.91 19.86 -13.53
N VAL A 29 -1.96 19.57 -12.75
CA VAL A 29 -1.84 19.23 -11.33
C VAL A 29 -0.97 18.00 -11.13
N ILE A 30 -1.23 16.91 -11.86
CA ILE A 30 -0.43 15.68 -11.73
C ILE A 30 1.03 15.95 -12.12
N ASN A 31 1.28 16.62 -13.24
CA ASN A 31 2.65 16.89 -13.70
C ASN A 31 3.43 17.71 -12.66
N GLU A 32 2.86 18.81 -12.16
CA GLU A 32 3.55 19.78 -11.30
C GLU A 32 3.57 19.39 -9.82
N LYS A 33 2.55 18.65 -9.35
CA LYS A 33 2.31 18.40 -7.92
C LYS A 33 2.43 16.95 -7.51
N SER A 34 2.90 16.06 -8.39
CA SER A 34 3.12 14.66 -8.04
C SER A 34 4.57 14.21 -8.14
N PHE A 35 4.86 13.11 -7.47
CA PHE A 35 6.11 12.38 -7.56
C PHE A 35 5.86 10.88 -7.44
N ILE A 36 6.79 10.08 -7.95
CA ILE A 36 6.74 8.61 -7.92
C ILE A 36 7.73 8.13 -6.86
N THR A 37 7.34 7.19 -6.01
CA THR A 37 8.23 6.67 -4.94
C THR A 37 7.94 5.20 -4.63
N GLY A 38 8.76 4.56 -3.80
CA GLY A 38 8.48 3.22 -3.28
C GLY A 38 9.06 2.08 -4.14
N GLY A 39 8.35 0.95 -4.12
CA GLY A 39 8.86 -0.32 -4.63
C GLY A 39 9.18 -0.33 -6.13
N ALA A 40 8.50 0.51 -6.91
CA ALA A 40 8.72 0.58 -8.36
C ALA A 40 10.16 0.94 -8.71
N ILE A 41 10.73 1.93 -8.01
CA ILE A 41 12.10 2.37 -8.24
C ILE A 41 13.08 1.28 -7.79
N VAL A 42 12.77 0.58 -6.70
CA VAL A 42 13.56 -0.55 -6.20
C VAL A 42 13.63 -1.69 -7.22
N SER A 43 12.51 -2.04 -7.85
CA SER A 43 12.47 -3.04 -8.93
C SER A 43 13.28 -2.59 -10.14
N LEU A 44 13.09 -1.35 -10.59
CA LEU A 44 13.84 -0.81 -11.73
C LEU A 44 15.36 -0.74 -11.49
N LEU A 45 15.79 -0.51 -10.25
CA LEU A 45 17.20 -0.52 -9.85
C LEU A 45 17.82 -1.92 -9.86
N GLN A 46 16.99 -2.96 -9.75
CA GLN A 46 17.36 -4.37 -9.80
C GLN A 46 17.09 -5.02 -11.18
N ASP A 47 16.76 -4.21 -12.19
CA ASP A 47 16.37 -4.67 -13.54
C ASP A 47 15.12 -5.59 -13.53
N GLU A 48 14.25 -5.42 -12.55
CA GLU A 48 12.94 -6.07 -12.44
C GLU A 48 11.82 -5.17 -12.97
N GLU A 49 10.71 -5.77 -13.40
CA GLU A 49 9.51 -5.02 -13.77
C GLU A 49 8.74 -4.58 -12.51
N PRO A 50 8.35 -3.29 -12.41
CA PRO A 50 7.58 -2.80 -11.29
C PRO A 50 6.14 -3.36 -11.32
N ASN A 51 5.57 -3.59 -10.14
CA ASN A 51 4.17 -3.98 -10.01
C ASN A 51 3.22 -2.83 -10.38
N ASP A 52 3.49 -1.67 -9.79
CA ASP A 52 2.72 -0.45 -9.86
C ASP A 52 3.64 0.75 -9.62
N LEU A 53 3.26 1.91 -10.14
CA LEU A 53 3.89 3.20 -9.92
C LEU A 53 3.04 3.97 -8.93
N ASP A 54 3.52 4.09 -7.69
CA ASP A 54 2.87 4.86 -6.64
C ASP A 54 3.10 6.36 -6.84
N TYR A 55 2.03 7.07 -7.17
CA TYR A 55 2.00 8.52 -7.22
C TYR A 55 1.51 9.09 -5.89
N TYR A 56 2.30 10.02 -5.36
CA TYR A 56 1.95 10.86 -4.23
C TYR A 56 1.85 12.31 -4.66
N PHE A 57 1.15 13.11 -3.86
CA PHE A 57 0.94 14.53 -4.11
C PHE A 57 1.56 15.39 -3.03
N VAL A 58 2.12 16.54 -3.43
CA VAL A 58 2.87 17.42 -2.52
C VAL A 58 1.98 18.25 -1.58
N ASP A 59 0.69 18.37 -1.90
CA ASP A 59 -0.27 19.13 -1.10
C ASP A 59 -1.67 18.51 -1.10
N LYS A 60 -2.47 18.89 -0.10
CA LYS A 60 -3.83 18.36 0.11
C LYS A 60 -4.76 18.67 -1.07
N GLU A 61 -4.66 19.88 -1.62
CA GLU A 61 -5.54 20.36 -2.69
C GLU A 61 -5.36 19.54 -3.97
N SER A 62 -4.11 19.34 -4.40
CA SER A 62 -3.79 18.51 -5.56
C SER A 62 -4.20 17.05 -5.37
N CYS A 63 -3.92 16.48 -4.19
CA CYS A 63 -4.35 15.13 -3.83
C CYS A 63 -5.87 14.96 -3.95
N LYS A 64 -6.63 15.84 -3.29
CA LYS A 64 -8.09 15.84 -3.30
C LYS A 64 -8.64 15.98 -4.72
N LYS A 65 -8.15 16.97 -5.47
CA LYS A 65 -8.63 17.27 -6.83
C LYS A 65 -8.44 16.08 -7.78
N VAL A 66 -7.29 15.40 -7.72
CA VAL A 66 -7.04 14.23 -8.56
C VAL A 66 -7.85 13.02 -8.08
N ALA A 67 -7.99 12.83 -6.76
CA ALA A 67 -8.84 11.78 -6.20
C ALA A 67 -10.31 11.93 -6.65
N GLU A 68 -10.87 13.15 -6.56
CA GLU A 68 -12.23 13.46 -6.99
C GLU A 68 -12.43 13.18 -8.48
N TYR A 69 -11.45 13.54 -9.32
CA TYR A 69 -11.48 13.25 -10.74
C TYR A 69 -11.58 11.75 -11.03
N TYR A 70 -10.72 10.93 -10.42
CA TYR A 70 -10.73 9.49 -10.66
C TYR A 70 -11.89 8.75 -9.98
N VAL A 71 -12.36 9.20 -8.81
CA VAL A 71 -13.58 8.67 -8.18
C VAL A 71 -14.81 8.96 -9.03
N LYS A 72 -14.93 10.15 -9.61
CA LYS A 72 -16.01 10.47 -10.55
C LYS A 72 -15.99 9.54 -11.77
N ARG A 73 -14.81 9.30 -12.36
CA ARG A 73 -14.64 8.35 -13.46
C ARG A 73 -15.00 6.92 -13.06
N PHE A 74 -14.63 6.50 -11.85
CA PHE A 74 -14.97 5.18 -11.30
C PHE A 74 -16.49 5.00 -11.15
N ASN A 75 -17.17 5.98 -10.55
CA ASN A 75 -18.62 5.95 -10.37
C ASN A 75 -19.36 5.95 -11.70
N MET A 76 -18.96 6.80 -12.66
CA MET A 76 -19.54 6.80 -14.01
C MET A 76 -19.43 5.42 -14.66
N ARG A 77 -18.24 4.81 -14.57
CA ARG A 77 -17.98 3.49 -15.16
C ARG A 77 -18.77 2.37 -14.50
N THR A 78 -19.01 2.47 -13.20
CA THR A 78 -19.75 1.46 -12.43
C THR A 78 -21.25 1.77 -12.37
N ASN A 79 -21.75 2.69 -13.20
CA ASN A 79 -23.14 3.17 -13.19
C ASN A 79 -23.63 3.59 -11.79
N ASN A 80 -22.72 4.15 -10.97
CA ASN A 80 -22.94 4.54 -9.58
C ASN A 80 -23.34 3.39 -8.64
N ASN A 81 -23.10 2.12 -9.00
CA ASN A 81 -23.46 0.97 -8.16
C ASN A 81 -22.82 0.96 -6.76
N TYR A 82 -21.74 1.72 -6.57
CA TYR A 82 -20.97 1.77 -5.32
C TYR A 82 -20.95 3.14 -4.64
N GLU A 83 -21.46 4.18 -5.32
CA GLU A 83 -21.47 5.58 -4.83
C GLU A 83 -20.22 6.02 -4.05
N VAL A 84 -19.03 5.75 -4.60
CA VAL A 84 -17.77 6.07 -3.94
C VAL A 84 -17.62 7.59 -3.78
N LYS A 85 -17.20 8.08 -2.60
CA LYS A 85 -17.09 9.52 -2.33
C LYS A 85 -15.72 9.86 -1.76
N VAL A 86 -15.19 11.01 -2.15
CA VAL A 86 -13.99 11.57 -1.51
C VAL A 86 -14.43 12.33 -0.27
N GLU A 87 -13.84 11.98 0.86
CA GLU A 87 -14.03 12.63 2.15
C GLU A 87 -12.71 13.28 2.58
N GLU A 88 -12.83 14.52 3.07
CA GLU A 88 -11.71 15.27 3.60
C GLU A 88 -11.72 15.15 5.13
N LEU A 89 -10.63 14.59 5.68
CA LEU A 89 -10.37 14.59 7.11
C LEU A 89 -9.28 15.63 7.43
N GLU A 90 -9.07 15.91 8.71
CA GLU A 90 -8.05 16.88 9.15
C GLU A 90 -6.66 16.51 8.63
N ASP A 91 -6.30 15.23 8.69
CA ASP A 91 -4.95 14.71 8.44
C ASP A 91 -4.78 13.98 7.10
N ARG A 92 -5.87 13.58 6.44
CA ARG A 92 -5.83 12.76 5.20
C ARG A 92 -7.02 12.98 4.28
N ILE A 93 -6.86 12.56 3.03
CA ILE A 93 -7.98 12.37 2.10
C ILE A 93 -8.37 10.89 2.14
N ARG A 94 -9.64 10.61 2.44
CA ARG A 94 -10.18 9.26 2.48
C ARG A 94 -11.14 9.08 1.30
N VAL A 95 -11.12 7.91 0.68
CA VAL A 95 -12.17 7.52 -0.26
C VAL A 95 -13.15 6.59 0.45
N LEU A 96 -14.39 7.04 0.64
CA LEU A 96 -15.47 6.24 1.20
C LEU A 96 -15.93 5.21 0.19
N VAL A 97 -15.66 3.95 0.51
CA VAL A 97 -16.06 2.76 -0.25
C VAL A 97 -17.01 1.93 0.62
N PRO A 98 -18.11 1.36 0.07
CA PRO A 98 -19.06 0.56 0.85
C PRO A 98 -18.47 -0.72 1.46
N SER A 99 -17.31 -1.17 0.96
CA SER A 99 -16.55 -2.33 1.43
C SER A 99 -15.04 -2.04 1.33
N VAL A 100 -14.16 -2.95 1.78
CA VAL A 100 -12.70 -2.74 1.88
C VAL A 100 -12.01 -2.37 0.55
N GLY A 101 -12.71 -2.57 -0.56
CA GLY A 101 -12.44 -1.93 -1.83
C GLY A 101 -13.35 -2.48 -2.91
N VAL A 102 -13.51 -1.72 -3.99
CA VAL A 102 -14.37 -2.13 -5.10
C VAL A 102 -13.55 -2.30 -6.37
N ALA A 103 -13.58 -3.51 -6.93
CA ALA A 103 -13.03 -3.77 -8.26
C ALA A 103 -14.03 -3.35 -9.35
N GLY A 104 -13.63 -2.43 -10.22
CA GLY A 104 -14.29 -2.20 -11.50
C GLY A 104 -14.02 -3.36 -12.48
N ALA A 105 -14.90 -3.57 -13.46
CA ALA A 105 -14.75 -4.64 -14.46
C ALA A 105 -13.34 -4.71 -15.11
N LYS A 106 -12.93 -5.88 -15.61
CA LYS A 106 -11.61 -6.17 -16.21
C LYS A 106 -11.31 -5.41 -17.53
N TYR A 107 -11.24 -4.08 -17.53
CA TYR A 107 -10.48 -3.38 -18.58
C TYR A 107 -9.04 -3.27 -18.11
N LYS A 108 -8.11 -3.75 -18.94
CA LYS A 108 -6.68 -3.80 -18.60
C LYS A 108 -5.88 -2.59 -19.07
N GLU A 109 -6.46 -1.71 -19.89
CA GLU A 109 -5.72 -0.63 -20.56
C GLU A 109 -6.47 0.71 -20.51
N GLY A 110 -5.71 1.80 -20.52
CA GLY A 110 -6.20 3.18 -20.62
C GLY A 110 -6.21 3.99 -19.32
N TYR A 111 -5.43 3.61 -18.31
CA TYR A 111 -5.33 4.27 -17.00
C TYR A 111 -6.70 4.52 -16.34
N LEU A 112 -7.60 3.53 -16.45
CA LEU A 112 -8.94 3.60 -15.88
C LEU A 112 -8.91 3.14 -14.42
N PRO A 113 -9.71 3.72 -13.52
CA PRO A 113 -9.77 3.25 -12.14
C PRO A 113 -10.37 1.83 -12.12
N VAL A 114 -9.57 0.86 -11.66
CA VAL A 114 -9.92 -0.57 -11.60
C VAL A 114 -10.14 -1.04 -10.18
N PHE A 115 -9.53 -0.38 -9.20
CA PHE A 115 -9.76 -0.69 -7.79
C PHE A 115 -9.68 0.59 -6.97
N VAL A 116 -10.64 0.78 -6.08
CA VAL A 116 -10.68 1.92 -5.17
C VAL A 116 -10.74 1.41 -3.74
N SER A 117 -9.84 1.93 -2.91
CA SER A 117 -9.78 1.69 -1.47
C SER A 117 -9.81 3.02 -0.73
N SER A 118 -9.87 2.98 0.59
CA SER A 118 -9.81 4.19 1.43
C SER A 118 -8.53 5.01 1.25
N ASN A 119 -7.42 4.36 0.91
CA ASN A 119 -6.07 4.94 0.96
C ASN A 119 -5.45 5.18 -0.42
N ALA A 120 -5.93 4.48 -1.44
CA ALA A 120 -5.41 4.57 -2.80
C ALA A 120 -6.47 4.24 -3.85
N ILE A 121 -6.28 4.83 -5.03
CA ILE A 121 -7.01 4.52 -6.26
C ILE A 121 -6.04 3.83 -7.22
N THR A 122 -6.25 2.55 -7.49
CA THR A 122 -5.47 1.78 -8.46
C THR A 122 -6.10 1.94 -9.84
N LEU A 123 -5.29 2.38 -10.79
CA LEU A 123 -5.64 2.47 -12.20
C LEU A 123 -5.13 1.24 -12.95
N SER A 124 -5.70 0.97 -14.13
CA SER A 124 -5.07 0.07 -15.09
C SER A 124 -3.69 0.61 -15.50
N ASP A 125 -2.87 -0.23 -16.14
CA ASP A 125 -1.53 0.15 -16.61
C ASP A 125 -0.56 0.53 -15.48
N GLN A 126 -0.69 -0.16 -14.35
CA GLN A 126 0.29 -0.12 -13.25
C GLN A 126 0.48 1.28 -12.65
N VAL A 127 -0.58 2.07 -12.54
CA VAL A 127 -0.54 3.36 -11.83
C VAL A 127 -1.40 3.27 -10.59
N GLN A 128 -0.84 3.70 -9.46
CA GLN A 128 -1.56 3.80 -8.20
C GLN A 128 -1.49 5.24 -7.70
N LEU A 129 -2.64 5.83 -7.39
CA LEU A 129 -2.74 7.17 -6.82
C LEU A 129 -2.95 7.03 -5.32
N VAL A 130 -1.93 7.35 -4.53
CA VAL A 130 -2.02 7.27 -3.08
C VAL A 130 -2.63 8.58 -2.54
N ASN A 131 -3.78 8.46 -1.87
CA ASN A 131 -4.50 9.61 -1.30
C ASN A 131 -4.41 9.68 0.23
N ARG A 132 -3.86 8.65 0.89
CA ARG A 132 -3.72 8.60 2.36
C ARG A 132 -2.80 9.68 2.92
N PHE A 133 -1.70 9.97 2.23
CA PHE A 133 -0.70 10.94 2.67
C PHE A 133 -0.39 11.93 1.55
N TYR A 134 -0.13 13.17 1.93
CA TYR A 134 0.32 14.24 1.05
C TYR A 134 1.45 15.01 1.74
N GLY A 135 2.30 15.65 0.96
CA GLY A 135 3.46 16.39 1.46
C GLY A 135 4.69 16.16 0.61
N ASN A 136 5.82 16.72 1.02
CA ASN A 136 7.08 16.49 0.32
C ASN A 136 7.53 15.03 0.51
N PRO A 137 8.39 14.51 -0.39
CA PRO A 137 8.93 13.15 -0.28
C PRO A 137 9.46 12.82 1.11
N GLU A 138 10.18 13.74 1.75
CA GLU A 138 10.77 13.56 3.08
C GLU A 138 9.71 13.38 4.17
N ASP A 139 8.56 14.04 4.06
CA ASP A 139 7.45 13.90 5.01
C ASP A 139 6.68 12.60 4.80
N ILE A 140 6.49 12.20 3.55
CA ILE A 140 5.80 10.95 3.21
C ILE A 140 6.64 9.74 3.63
N HIS A 141 7.95 9.77 3.40
CA HIS A 141 8.87 8.69 3.76
C HIS A 141 8.99 8.45 5.27
N LYS A 142 8.59 9.40 6.13
CA LYS A 142 8.46 9.15 7.58
C LYS A 142 7.40 8.09 7.90
N ASN A 143 6.48 7.82 6.97
CA ASN A 143 5.45 6.79 7.13
C ASN A 143 5.88 5.45 6.52
N TYR A 144 7.06 5.37 5.88
CA TYR A 144 7.57 4.15 5.26
C TYR A 144 8.29 3.30 6.32
N ASP A 145 8.20 1.99 6.19
CA ASP A 145 8.76 1.02 7.12
C ASP A 145 10.26 0.77 6.91
N TYR A 146 10.69 0.66 5.64
CA TYR A 146 12.04 0.30 5.26
C TYR A 146 12.69 1.34 4.35
N VAL A 147 13.98 1.59 4.60
CA VAL A 147 14.73 2.65 3.91
C VAL A 147 14.84 2.46 2.40
N HIS A 148 14.85 1.22 1.89
CA HIS A 148 15.03 0.95 0.47
C HIS A 148 13.91 1.56 -0.41
N CYS A 149 12.71 1.73 0.15
CA CYS A 149 11.56 2.33 -0.54
C CYS A 149 11.59 3.87 -0.58
N THR A 150 12.62 4.53 -0.05
CA THR A 150 12.71 6.01 0.03
C THR A 150 13.36 6.66 -1.20
N CYS A 151 13.64 5.89 -2.25
CA CYS A 151 13.96 6.48 -3.56
C CYS A 151 12.72 7.12 -4.17
N TYR A 152 12.87 8.26 -4.83
CA TYR A 152 11.74 8.96 -5.45
C TYR A 152 12.15 9.69 -6.74
N PHE A 153 11.17 9.93 -7.60
CA PHE A 153 11.31 10.60 -8.89
C PHE A 153 10.30 11.73 -9.02
N ILE A 154 10.77 12.92 -9.36
CA ILE A 154 9.95 14.11 -9.62
C ILE A 154 9.85 14.30 -11.14
N PRO A 155 8.70 13.97 -11.77
CA PRO A 155 8.60 13.95 -13.23
C PRO A 155 8.77 15.32 -13.90
N HIS A 156 8.18 16.40 -13.37
CA HIS A 156 8.29 17.73 -13.99
C HIS A 156 9.71 18.30 -13.95
N LYS A 157 10.54 17.90 -12.96
CA LYS A 157 11.96 18.25 -12.89
C LYS A 157 12.84 17.24 -13.63
N ASN A 158 12.27 16.11 -14.03
CA ASN A 158 13.00 14.92 -14.47
C ASN A 158 14.16 14.63 -13.50
N GLU A 159 13.86 14.52 -12.21
CA GLU A 159 14.84 14.37 -11.13
C GLU A 159 14.63 13.05 -10.40
N LEU A 160 15.66 12.21 -10.36
CA LEU A 160 15.64 10.93 -9.62
C LEU A 160 16.55 11.09 -8.41
N VAL A 161 15.99 10.95 -7.23
CA VAL A 161 16.69 11.05 -5.96
C VAL A 161 16.86 9.65 -5.38
N LEU A 162 18.10 9.29 -5.09
CA LEU A 162 18.51 7.97 -4.62
C LEU A 162 19.29 8.14 -3.31
N PRO A 163 18.61 8.22 -2.15
CA PRO A 163 19.29 8.38 -0.87
C PRO A 163 20.33 7.27 -0.65
N GLN A 164 21.51 7.63 -0.11
CA GLN A 164 22.61 6.68 0.07
C GLN A 164 22.19 5.47 0.91
N ALA A 165 21.47 5.69 2.02
CA ALA A 165 21.01 4.60 2.88
C ALA A 165 20.04 3.65 2.16
N ALA A 166 19.22 4.16 1.24
CA ALA A 166 18.35 3.34 0.40
C ALA A 166 19.16 2.50 -0.59
N LEU A 167 20.14 3.11 -1.26
CA LEU A 167 21.03 2.42 -2.19
C LEU A 167 21.83 1.30 -1.52
N GLU A 168 22.41 1.58 -0.35
CA GLU A 168 23.12 0.57 0.44
C GLU A 168 22.22 -0.62 0.77
N SER A 169 21.00 -0.35 1.26
CA SER A 169 20.00 -1.38 1.58
C SER A 169 19.60 -2.21 0.36
N ILE A 170 19.43 -1.58 -0.81
CA ILE A 170 19.10 -2.26 -2.08
C ILE A 170 20.27 -3.15 -2.54
N VAL A 171 21.50 -2.63 -2.51
CA VAL A 171 22.69 -3.36 -2.99
C VAL A 171 23.00 -4.57 -2.11
N THR A 172 22.85 -4.44 -0.79
CA THR A 172 23.09 -5.56 0.15
C THR A 172 21.88 -6.48 0.28
N LYS A 173 20.73 -6.13 -0.31
CA LYS A 173 19.42 -6.75 -0.06
C LYS A 173 19.14 -6.88 1.44
N GLU A 174 19.49 -5.86 2.22
CA GLU A 174 19.26 -5.83 3.67
C GLU A 174 18.07 -4.91 3.99
N LEU A 175 17.00 -5.44 4.58
CA LEU A 175 15.91 -4.62 5.09
C LEU A 175 16.40 -3.85 6.33
N ARG A 176 16.40 -2.53 6.24
CA ARG A 176 16.70 -1.63 7.35
C ARG A 176 15.43 -0.90 7.76
N TYR A 177 14.92 -1.22 8.93
CA TYR A 177 13.72 -0.63 9.52
C TYR A 177 14.03 0.78 10.04
N VAL A 178 13.18 1.74 9.68
CA VAL A 178 13.35 3.17 10.03
C VAL A 178 12.28 3.70 10.98
N GLY A 179 11.40 2.82 11.47
CA GLY A 179 10.20 3.20 12.22
C GLY A 179 8.99 3.27 11.30
N SER A 180 7.80 2.99 11.83
CA SER A 180 6.56 3.02 11.06
C SER A 180 5.40 3.40 11.98
N LYS A 181 4.36 4.01 11.41
CA LYS A 181 3.05 4.09 12.11
C LYS A 181 2.35 2.73 12.19
N TYR A 182 2.81 1.75 11.39
CA TYR A 182 2.25 0.42 11.29
C TYR A 182 3.30 -0.67 11.55
N PRO A 183 3.93 -0.71 12.75
CA PRO A 183 5.01 -1.64 13.05
C PRO A 183 4.58 -3.11 12.91
N LEU A 184 3.34 -3.47 13.27
CA LEU A 184 2.85 -4.85 13.10
C LEU A 184 2.77 -5.25 11.63
N ALA A 185 2.18 -4.43 10.77
CA ALA A 185 2.22 -4.65 9.32
C ALA A 185 3.66 -4.72 8.79
N SER A 186 4.59 -3.95 9.36
CA SER A 186 6.00 -3.97 8.96
C SER A 186 6.66 -5.32 9.24
N VAL A 187 6.37 -5.93 10.40
CA VAL A 187 6.79 -7.29 10.75
C VAL A 187 6.24 -8.28 9.73
N ILE A 188 4.95 -8.25 9.44
CA ILE A 188 4.32 -9.20 8.50
C ILE A 188 4.88 -9.00 7.08
N ARG A 189 5.04 -7.74 6.66
CA ARG A 189 5.58 -7.38 5.33
C ARG A 189 7.02 -7.86 5.14
N SER A 190 7.81 -8.00 6.20
CA SER A 190 9.15 -8.61 6.13
C SER A 190 9.12 -9.98 5.43
N ARG A 191 8.07 -10.80 5.66
CA ARG A 191 7.92 -12.13 5.04
C ARG A 191 7.91 -12.05 3.51
N LYS A 192 7.24 -11.04 2.94
CA LYS A 192 7.18 -10.79 1.49
C LYS A 192 8.56 -10.45 0.94
N TYR A 193 9.33 -9.62 1.64
CA TYR A 193 10.66 -9.24 1.22
C TYR A 193 11.67 -10.39 1.35
N ILE A 194 11.59 -11.19 2.42
CA ILE A 194 12.41 -12.40 2.60
C ILE A 194 12.19 -13.38 1.44
N LYS A 195 10.92 -13.62 1.06
CA LYS A 195 10.59 -14.43 -0.13
C LYS A 195 11.19 -13.89 -1.43
N ARG A 196 11.48 -12.58 -1.51
CA ARG A 196 12.15 -11.91 -2.64
C ARG A 196 13.68 -11.86 -2.50
N GLY A 197 14.25 -12.62 -1.57
CA GLY A 197 15.70 -12.72 -1.36
C GLY A 197 16.31 -11.58 -0.56
N TRP A 198 15.49 -10.83 0.19
CA TRP A 198 16.00 -9.86 1.15
C TRP A 198 16.34 -10.54 2.48
N ASN A 199 17.35 -10.01 3.16
CA ASN A 199 17.76 -10.43 4.49
C ASN A 199 17.37 -9.35 5.50
N ILE A 200 17.06 -9.77 6.71
CA ILE A 200 16.75 -8.89 7.82
C ILE A 200 17.40 -9.46 9.07
N ASN A 201 18.13 -8.63 9.80
CA ASN A 201 18.83 -9.07 11.00
C ASN A 201 17.92 -8.96 12.25
N ALA A 202 18.27 -9.69 13.31
CA ALA A 202 17.51 -9.72 14.56
C ALA A 202 17.31 -8.33 15.18
N GLY A 203 18.26 -7.42 15.01
CA GLY A 203 18.15 -6.04 15.50
C GLY A 203 17.01 -5.25 14.84
N GLN A 204 16.71 -5.49 13.57
CA GLN A 204 15.58 -4.84 12.89
C GLN A 204 14.25 -5.38 13.41
N TYR A 205 14.15 -6.69 13.67
CA TYR A 205 12.98 -7.27 14.36
C TYR A 205 12.80 -6.68 15.75
N LEU A 206 13.88 -6.58 16.53
CA LEU A 206 13.82 -5.98 17.87
C LEU A 206 13.26 -4.55 17.83
N LYS A 207 13.69 -3.72 16.87
CA LYS A 207 13.12 -2.37 16.69
C LYS A 207 11.61 -2.40 16.40
N MET A 208 11.16 -3.28 15.51
CA MET A 208 9.74 -3.40 15.17
C MET A 208 8.92 -3.87 16.37
N ILE A 209 9.41 -4.87 17.11
CA ILE A 209 8.74 -5.43 18.29
C ILE A 209 8.65 -4.40 19.42
N LEU A 210 9.73 -3.66 19.70
CA LEU A 210 9.72 -2.59 20.70
C LEU A 210 8.68 -1.53 20.36
N GLN A 211 8.57 -1.15 19.09
CA GLN A 211 7.55 -0.19 18.65
C GLN A 211 6.13 -0.77 18.69
N CYS A 212 5.95 -2.06 18.40
CA CYS A 212 4.66 -2.75 18.64
C CYS A 212 4.27 -2.73 20.12
N GLY A 213 5.24 -2.75 21.05
CA GLY A 213 5.00 -2.67 22.49
C GLY A 213 4.44 -1.33 22.96
N GLU A 214 4.47 -0.28 22.11
CA GLU A 214 3.84 1.02 22.38
C GLU A 214 2.34 1.03 22.01
N LEU A 215 1.84 -0.05 21.39
CA LEU A 215 0.47 -0.18 20.90
C LEU A 215 -0.38 -1.04 21.83
N ASP A 216 -1.66 -0.67 21.95
CA ASP A 216 -2.66 -1.56 22.52
C ASP A 216 -3.22 -2.47 21.43
N LEU A 217 -2.57 -3.60 21.18
CA LEU A 217 -3.02 -4.59 20.20
C LEU A 217 -4.23 -5.42 20.67
N SER A 218 -4.70 -5.21 21.91
CA SER A 218 -5.94 -5.82 22.39
C SER A 218 -7.18 -5.07 21.91
N ASP A 219 -7.04 -3.77 21.59
CA ASP A 219 -8.07 -2.97 20.94
C ASP A 219 -8.23 -3.40 19.46
N PRO A 220 -9.40 -3.91 19.05
CA PRO A 220 -9.62 -4.38 17.68
C PRO A 220 -9.51 -3.27 16.63
N VAL A 221 -9.78 -2.02 17.01
CA VAL A 221 -9.63 -0.86 16.12
C VAL A 221 -8.15 -0.60 15.86
N VAL A 222 -7.32 -0.65 16.90
CA VAL A 222 -5.86 -0.53 16.76
C VAL A 222 -5.31 -1.69 15.96
N LEU A 223 -5.72 -2.93 16.25
CA LEU A 223 -5.29 -4.11 15.53
C LEU A 223 -5.66 -4.06 14.04
N GLU A 224 -6.90 -3.68 13.71
CA GLU A 224 -7.38 -3.51 12.34
C GLU A 224 -6.61 -2.42 11.59
N GLU A 225 -6.36 -1.28 12.24
CA GLU A 225 -5.55 -0.22 11.65
C GLU A 225 -4.11 -0.70 11.39
N GLN A 226 -3.52 -1.44 12.33
CA GLN A 226 -2.18 -1.99 12.24
C GLN A 226 -2.01 -3.06 11.16
N LEU A 227 -3.09 -3.78 10.83
CA LEU A 227 -3.13 -4.79 9.77
C LEU A 227 -3.61 -4.23 8.42
N THR A 228 -3.94 -2.94 8.35
CA THR A 228 -4.39 -2.30 7.12
C THR A 228 -3.34 -2.41 6.01
N GLY A 229 -3.72 -3.00 4.88
CA GLY A 229 -2.84 -3.19 3.72
C GLY A 229 -1.93 -4.42 3.79
N VAL A 230 -2.07 -5.26 4.82
CA VAL A 230 -1.66 -6.68 4.78
C VAL A 230 -2.73 -7.45 3.99
N ASP A 231 -2.42 -8.61 3.41
CA ASP A 231 -3.44 -9.44 2.78
C ASP A 231 -4.42 -9.91 3.87
N LEU A 232 -5.63 -9.35 3.85
CA LEU A 232 -6.50 -9.18 5.03
C LEU A 232 -7.53 -10.30 5.18
N THR A 233 -7.65 -11.26 4.27
CA THR A 233 -8.79 -12.19 4.30
C THR A 233 -8.82 -12.99 5.61
N LEU A 234 -7.71 -13.62 6.00
CA LEU A 234 -7.58 -14.37 7.26
C LEU A 234 -7.64 -13.46 8.49
N PHE A 235 -6.97 -12.31 8.41
CA PHE A 235 -6.94 -11.36 9.54
C PHE A 235 -8.29 -10.69 9.78
N ARG A 236 -9.17 -10.59 8.78
CA ARG A 236 -10.55 -10.11 8.95
C ARG A 236 -11.36 -11.08 9.78
N ASP A 237 -11.25 -12.38 9.52
CA ASP A 237 -11.98 -13.38 10.31
C ASP A 237 -11.57 -13.30 11.78
N ILE A 238 -10.27 -13.10 12.04
CA ILE A 238 -9.76 -12.82 13.39
C ILE A 238 -10.40 -11.55 13.97
N ILE A 239 -10.34 -10.42 13.26
CA ILE A 239 -10.90 -9.13 13.73
C ILE A 239 -12.41 -9.21 13.98
N GLU A 240 -13.16 -9.89 13.11
CA GLU A 240 -14.60 -10.10 13.27
C GLU A 240 -14.91 -10.94 14.50
N GLN A 241 -14.15 -12.00 14.74
CA GLN A 241 -14.30 -12.82 15.94
C GLN A 241 -14.04 -12.01 17.22
N ILE A 242 -13.02 -11.14 17.22
CA ILE A 242 -12.74 -10.24 18.35
C ILE A 242 -13.90 -9.26 18.56
N LYS A 243 -14.37 -8.58 17.51
CA LYS A 243 -15.51 -7.63 17.61
C LYS A 243 -16.80 -8.28 18.12
N ARG A 244 -17.09 -9.52 17.70
CA ARG A 244 -18.26 -10.28 18.18
C ARG A 244 -18.16 -10.57 19.68
N LYS A 245 -16.96 -10.80 20.19
CA LYS A 245 -16.72 -11.14 21.60
C LYS A 245 -16.64 -9.92 22.51
N GLU A 246 -16.18 -8.76 22.03
CA GLU A 246 -16.30 -7.48 22.75
C GLU A 246 -17.75 -7.05 23.02
N SER A 247 -18.71 -7.60 22.26
CA SER A 247 -20.13 -7.37 22.52
C SER A 247 -20.62 -8.01 23.83
N ASP A 248 -19.81 -8.89 24.42
CA ASP A 248 -20.03 -9.49 25.75
C ASP A 248 -19.28 -8.68 26.83
N PRO A 249 -19.98 -7.95 27.71
CA PRO A 249 -19.36 -7.08 28.71
C PRO A 249 -18.53 -7.82 29.78
N ASN A 250 -18.60 -9.16 29.83
CA ASN A 250 -17.78 -9.97 30.75
C ASN A 250 -16.55 -10.59 30.08
N PHE A 251 -16.37 -10.40 28.77
CA PHE A 251 -15.29 -11.01 28.03
C PHE A 251 -14.06 -10.11 28.02
N VAL A 252 -12.94 -10.63 28.52
CA VAL A 252 -11.63 -9.99 28.41
C VAL A 252 -10.83 -10.72 27.35
N VAL A 253 -10.37 -9.98 26.34
CA VAL A 253 -9.49 -10.49 25.30
C VAL A 253 -8.16 -10.87 25.97
N SER A 254 -7.93 -12.17 26.20
CA SER A 254 -6.66 -12.68 26.74
C SER A 254 -5.70 -13.09 25.61
N THR A 255 -4.41 -13.12 25.91
CA THR A 255 -3.40 -13.59 24.95
C THR A 255 -3.65 -15.03 24.53
N GLU A 256 -4.06 -15.89 25.46
CA GLU A 256 -4.40 -17.30 25.20
C GLU A 256 -5.57 -17.43 24.23
N TRP A 257 -6.63 -16.64 24.43
CA TRP A 257 -7.78 -16.68 23.53
C TRP A 257 -7.44 -16.13 22.13
N ILE A 258 -6.66 -15.04 22.03
CA ILE A 258 -6.18 -14.55 20.73
C ILE A 258 -5.36 -15.64 20.03
N SER A 259 -4.48 -16.34 20.76
CA SER A 259 -3.69 -17.44 20.20
C SER A 259 -4.58 -18.57 19.67
N GLU A 260 -5.62 -18.97 20.41
CA GLU A 260 -6.58 -20.00 19.94
C GLU A 260 -7.31 -19.57 18.66
N VAL A 261 -7.75 -18.31 18.59
CA VAL A 261 -8.42 -17.77 17.38
C VAL A 261 -7.47 -17.73 16.19
N ILE A 262 -6.22 -17.33 16.41
CA ILE A 262 -5.19 -17.35 15.37
C ILE A 262 -4.98 -18.79 14.90
N ASP A 263 -4.74 -19.73 15.81
CA ASP A 263 -4.49 -21.13 15.48
C ASP A 263 -5.67 -21.72 14.69
N GLN A 264 -6.91 -21.47 15.11
CA GLN A 264 -8.11 -21.92 14.38
C GLN A 264 -8.16 -21.38 12.94
N VAL A 265 -7.96 -20.08 12.76
CA VAL A 265 -8.04 -19.46 11.42
C VAL A 265 -6.93 -19.95 10.49
N PHE A 266 -5.71 -20.17 11.01
CA PHE A 266 -4.56 -20.58 10.18
C PHE A 266 -4.46 -22.11 10.00
N ASP A 267 -4.94 -22.93 10.95
CA ASP A 267 -4.97 -24.38 10.80
C ASP A 267 -6.07 -24.85 9.83
N GLU A 268 -7.23 -24.16 9.80
CA GLU A 268 -8.28 -24.41 8.81
C GLU A 268 -7.78 -24.15 7.37
N GLU A 269 -6.97 -23.11 7.14
CA GLU A 269 -6.37 -22.79 5.83
C GLU A 269 -5.38 -23.88 5.36
N GLY A 270 -4.52 -24.38 6.26
CA GLY A 270 -3.59 -25.47 5.97
C GLY A 270 -4.28 -26.81 5.66
N THR A 271 -5.56 -26.94 6.02
CA THR A 271 -6.40 -28.10 5.70
C THR A 271 -6.99 -27.98 4.29
N VAL A 272 -7.42 -26.78 3.90
CA VAL A 272 -7.94 -26.49 2.55
C VAL A 272 -6.85 -26.55 1.47
N GLU A 273 -5.64 -26.05 1.73
CA GLU A 273 -4.51 -26.19 0.80
C GLU A 273 -4.10 -27.66 0.60
N LYS A 274 -4.23 -28.51 1.65
CA LYS A 274 -3.96 -29.95 1.56
C LYS A 274 -5.02 -30.68 0.74
N GLU A 275 -6.31 -30.37 0.91
CA GLU A 275 -7.39 -30.97 0.11
C GLU A 275 -7.24 -30.64 -1.38
N ILE A 276 -6.89 -29.41 -1.73
CA ILE A 276 -6.66 -29.01 -3.13
C ILE A 276 -5.44 -29.74 -3.73
N SER A 277 -4.40 -30.00 -2.94
CA SER A 277 -3.20 -30.73 -3.40
C SER A 277 -3.41 -32.23 -3.62
N LEU A 278 -4.45 -32.81 -3.00
CA LEU A 278 -4.76 -34.24 -3.10
C LEU A 278 -5.64 -34.58 -4.31
N ASP A 279 -6.27 -33.59 -4.92
CA ASP A 279 -7.15 -33.76 -6.10
C ASP A 279 -6.41 -33.56 -7.44
N ASP A 280 -5.14 -33.11 -7.43
CA ASP A 280 -4.33 -32.87 -8.64
C ASP A 280 -3.31 -34.00 -8.97
N GLU A 281 -3.41 -35.17 -8.32
CA GLU A 281 -2.72 -36.40 -8.76
C GLU A 281 -3.68 -37.37 -9.48
N TRP A 282 -4.14 -37.03 -10.70
CA TRP A 282 -4.53 -38.01 -11.75
C TRP A 282 -4.37 -37.44 -13.17
#